data_AF-A0A5S4T852-F1
#
_entry.id   AF-A0A5S4T852-F1
#
_cell.length_a   1.000
_cell.length_b   1.000
_cell.length_c   1.000
_cell.angle_alpha   90.00
_cell.angle_beta   90.00
_cell.angle_gamma   90.00
#
_symmetry.space_group_name_H-M   'P 1'
#
loop_
_entity.id
_entity.type
_entity.pdbx_description
1 polymer ?
#
loop_
_entity_poly.entity_id
_entity_poly.type
_entity_poly.pdbx_seq_one_letter_code
_entity_poly.pdbx_strand_id
1 'polypeptide(L)'
;IHILPYWENVPIPAEQAAAHADEMRREVAAAFPGKEIFIGEIGWPSEGRMRESALPSPVNQARVVAGVLDLARREHFRVNLFEAYDEGWKREIEGTVGGSWGLFSSEQRTLKYPAGVPISNFPHWKLQMAGGMALAI
;
A
#
# COMPACT_ATOMS: atom_id res chain seq x y z
N ILE A 1 -14.05 8.18 6.82
CA ILE A 1 -13.96 8.05 5.35
C ILE A 1 -12.98 6.96 4.99
N HIS A 2 -13.20 6.23 3.90
CA HIS A 2 -12.30 5.16 3.45
C HIS A 2 -11.70 5.59 2.11
N ILE A 3 -10.37 5.53 2.00
CA ILE A 3 -9.64 6.00 0.82
C ILE A 3 -8.68 4.88 0.44
N LEU A 4 -8.93 4.21 -0.67
CA LEU A 4 -8.11 3.09 -1.15
C LEU A 4 -7.71 3.40 -2.59
N PRO A 5 -6.65 4.20 -2.81
CA PRO A 5 -6.39 4.80 -4.12
C PRO A 5 -6.16 3.79 -5.26
N TYR A 6 -5.72 2.57 -4.92
CA TYR A 6 -5.63 1.46 -5.87
C TYR A 6 -7.02 1.03 -6.43
N TRP A 7 -8.06 1.06 -5.59
CA TRP A 7 -9.42 0.65 -5.94
C TRP A 7 -10.28 1.77 -6.52
N GLU A 8 -9.83 3.02 -6.49
CA GLU A 8 -10.60 4.14 -7.01
C GLU A 8 -10.81 4.05 -8.53
N ASN A 9 -11.88 4.65 -9.05
CA ASN A 9 -12.22 4.56 -10.47
C ASN A 9 -11.10 5.08 -11.37
N VAL A 10 -10.42 6.14 -10.93
CA VAL A 10 -9.20 6.67 -11.54
C VAL A 10 -8.01 6.18 -10.73
N PRO A 11 -7.19 5.26 -11.25
CA PRO A 11 -6.04 4.75 -10.51
C PRO A 11 -5.04 5.87 -10.18
N ILE A 12 -4.69 5.97 -8.91
CA ILE A 12 -3.72 6.95 -8.42
C ILE A 12 -2.36 6.26 -8.29
N PRO A 13 -1.26 6.79 -8.86
CA PRO A 13 0.07 6.22 -8.67
C PRO A 13 0.49 6.30 -7.19
N ALA A 14 1.30 5.34 -6.74
CA ALA A 14 1.70 5.23 -5.34
C ALA A 14 2.40 6.51 -4.80
N GLU A 15 3.12 7.22 -5.66
CA GLU A 15 3.78 8.49 -5.35
C GLU A 15 2.80 9.62 -4.98
N GLN A 16 1.56 9.55 -5.47
CA GLN A 16 0.53 10.57 -5.26
C GLN A 16 -0.51 10.14 -4.22
N ALA A 17 -0.56 8.87 -3.83
CA ALA A 17 -1.58 8.32 -2.95
C ALA A 17 -1.76 9.09 -1.62
N ALA A 18 -0.67 9.53 -0.98
CA ALA A 18 -0.75 10.28 0.27
C ALA A 18 -1.31 11.70 0.06
N ALA A 19 -0.91 12.38 -1.02
CA ALA A 19 -1.42 13.71 -1.35
C ALA A 19 -2.92 13.65 -1.72
N HIS A 20 -3.29 12.65 -2.51
CA HIS A 20 -4.69 12.35 -2.85
C HIS A 20 -5.55 12.10 -1.61
N ALA A 21 -5.03 11.31 -0.65
CA ALA A 21 -5.74 11.08 0.60
C ALA A 21 -5.94 12.36 1.42
N ASP A 22 -4.99 13.30 1.39
CA ASP A 22 -5.15 14.60 2.04
C ASP A 22 -6.20 15.48 1.35
N GLU A 23 -6.18 15.51 0.01
CA GLU A 23 -7.15 16.25 -0.79
C GLU A 23 -8.57 15.81 -0.47
N MET A 24 -8.82 14.49 -0.52
CA MET A 24 -10.14 13.95 -0.22
C MET A 24 -10.56 14.21 1.23
N ARG A 25 -9.62 14.10 2.18
CA ARG A 25 -9.88 14.43 3.59
C ARG A 25 -10.26 15.90 3.76
N ARG A 26 -9.58 16.83 3.08
CA ARG A 26 -9.85 18.26 3.13
C ARG A 26 -11.19 18.61 2.49
N GLU A 27 -11.54 17.98 1.38
CA GLU A 27 -12.85 18.15 0.75
C GLU A 27 -13.98 17.77 1.71
N VAL A 28 -13.86 16.60 2.36
CA VAL A 28 -14.85 16.15 3.35
C VAL A 28 -14.87 17.07 4.58
N ALA A 29 -13.71 17.53 5.05
CA ALA A 29 -13.65 18.49 6.17
C ALA A 29 -14.35 19.82 5.85
N ALA A 30 -14.25 20.30 4.60
CA ALA A 30 -14.94 21.50 4.15
C ALA A 30 -16.46 21.30 4.06
N ALA A 31 -16.92 20.12 3.64
CA ALA A 31 -18.34 19.78 3.58
C ALA A 31 -18.97 19.58 4.97
N PHE A 32 -18.18 19.17 5.97
CA PHE A 32 -18.63 18.89 7.33
C PHE A 32 -17.84 19.69 8.38
N PRO A 33 -18.00 21.04 8.41
CA PRO A 33 -17.22 21.90 9.29
C PRO A 33 -17.43 21.53 10.77
N GLY A 34 -16.34 21.52 11.54
CA GLY A 34 -16.34 21.21 12.98
C GLY A 34 -16.45 19.71 13.32
N LYS A 35 -16.43 18.81 12.32
CA LYS A 35 -16.34 17.36 12.54
C LYS A 35 -14.91 16.87 12.38
N GLU A 36 -14.49 15.96 13.27
CA GLU A 36 -13.22 15.25 13.09
C GLU A 36 -13.33 14.31 11.89
N ILE A 37 -12.39 14.42 10.96
CA ILE A 37 -12.30 13.51 9.81
C ILE A 37 -11.27 12.42 10.11
N PHE A 38 -11.78 11.21 10.34
CA PHE A 38 -10.99 10.00 10.52
C PHE A 38 -10.95 9.20 9.22
N ILE A 39 -9.75 8.82 8.78
CA ILE A 39 -9.57 7.90 7.65
C ILE A 39 -9.63 6.47 8.22
N GLY A 40 -10.76 5.79 8.03
CA GLY A 40 -11.03 4.46 8.57
C GLY A 40 -10.30 3.34 7.84
N GLU A 41 -9.95 3.55 6.56
CA GLU A 41 -9.17 2.60 5.77
C GLU A 41 -8.28 3.37 4.80
N ILE A 42 -6.99 3.02 4.81
CA ILE A 42 -5.98 3.48 3.85
C ILE A 42 -4.85 2.44 3.81
N GLY A 43 -4.31 2.19 2.63
CA GLY A 43 -3.30 1.16 2.44
C GLY A 43 -2.91 1.03 0.98
N TRP A 44 -2.13 -0.01 0.69
CA TRP A 44 -1.70 -0.33 -0.66
C TRP A 44 -1.33 -1.82 -0.75
N PRO A 45 -1.65 -2.52 -1.84
CA PRO A 45 -1.29 -3.92 -1.99
C PRO A 45 0.21 -4.08 -2.28
N SER A 46 0.87 -5.03 -1.61
CA SER A 46 2.28 -5.34 -1.84
C SER A 46 2.51 -6.21 -3.07
N GLU A 47 1.48 -6.88 -3.57
CA GLU A 47 1.55 -7.81 -4.70
C GLU A 47 0.24 -7.82 -5.46
N GLY A 48 0.29 -8.26 -6.72
CA GLY A 48 -0.87 -8.47 -7.58
C GLY A 48 -0.75 -7.72 -8.91
N ARG A 49 -1.83 -7.77 -9.70
CA ARG A 49 -1.88 -7.18 -11.04
C ARG A 49 -1.87 -5.66 -10.95
N MET A 50 -1.03 -5.02 -11.77
CA MET A 50 -1.03 -3.58 -11.97
C MET A 50 -2.36 -3.11 -12.58
N ARG A 51 -2.90 -2.02 -12.06
CA ARG A 51 -4.08 -1.35 -12.60
C ARG A 51 -3.69 0.04 -13.07
N GLU A 52 -3.41 0.15 -14.37
CA GLU A 52 -2.90 1.39 -14.99
C GLU A 52 -1.69 1.94 -14.21
N SER A 53 -1.75 3.16 -13.66
CA SER A 53 -0.69 3.79 -12.89
C SER A 53 -0.51 3.20 -11.48
N ALA A 54 -1.51 2.48 -10.96
CA ALA A 54 -1.48 1.90 -9.63
C ALA A 54 -0.78 0.54 -9.65
N LEU A 55 0.53 0.55 -9.42
CA LEU A 55 1.37 -0.66 -9.33
C LEU A 55 1.44 -1.20 -7.89
N PRO A 56 0.89 -2.39 -7.60
CA PRO A 56 1.16 -3.13 -6.37
C PRO A 56 2.63 -3.52 -6.30
N SER A 57 3.30 -3.22 -5.20
CA SER A 57 4.66 -3.70 -4.93
C SER A 57 5.06 -3.46 -3.47
N PRO A 58 6.05 -4.19 -2.91
CA PRO A 58 6.52 -3.93 -1.55
C PRO A 58 7.05 -2.51 -1.37
N VAL A 59 7.79 -1.99 -2.36
CA VAL A 59 8.31 -0.61 -2.34
C VAL A 59 7.17 0.41 -2.32
N ASN A 60 6.16 0.23 -3.16
CA ASN A 60 5.02 1.13 -3.21
C ASN A 60 4.16 1.04 -1.95
N GLN A 61 3.96 -0.16 -1.40
CA GLN A 61 3.23 -0.32 -0.14
C GLN A 61 3.92 0.45 0.99
N ALA A 62 5.23 0.29 1.14
CA ALA A 62 5.99 1.03 2.14
C ALA A 62 5.96 2.54 1.90
N ARG A 63 6.07 2.99 0.65
CA ARG A 63 5.97 4.42 0.28
C ARG A 63 4.63 5.02 0.69
N VAL A 64 3.52 4.39 0.34
CA VAL A 64 2.18 4.89 0.64
C VAL A 64 1.94 4.93 2.14
N VAL A 65 2.25 3.83 2.85
CA VAL A 65 2.06 3.75 4.30
C VAL A 65 2.92 4.81 5.02
N ALA A 66 4.19 4.93 4.67
CA ALA A 66 5.07 5.94 5.27
C ALA A 66 4.58 7.37 4.98
N GLY A 67 4.19 7.66 3.74
CA GLY A 67 3.71 8.99 3.33
C GLY A 67 2.43 9.39 4.05
N VAL A 68 1.46 8.47 4.17
CA VAL A 68 0.20 8.72 4.88
C VAL A 68 0.43 8.91 6.38
N LEU A 69 1.27 8.08 7.01
CA LEU A 69 1.57 8.22 8.44
C LEU A 69 2.33 9.51 8.75
N ASP A 70 3.25 9.93 7.89
CA ASP A 70 3.95 11.20 8.01
C ASP A 70 2.98 12.38 7.88
N LEU A 71 2.13 12.35 6.86
CA LEU A 71 1.10 13.36 6.64
C LEU A 71 0.10 13.45 7.80
N ALA A 72 -0.41 12.31 8.29
CA ALA A 72 -1.30 12.23 9.45
C ALA A 72 -0.69 12.85 10.70
N ARG A 73 0.61 12.63 10.91
CA ARG A 73 1.36 13.24 12.01
C ARG A 73 1.48 14.76 11.86
N ARG A 74 1.81 15.26 10.67
CA ARG A 74 1.98 16.70 10.40
C ARG A 74 0.68 17.49 10.48
N GLU A 75 -0.40 16.91 9.96
CA GLU A 75 -1.71 17.57 9.82
C GLU A 75 -2.68 17.18 10.97
N HIS A 76 -2.18 16.44 11.96
CA HIS A 76 -2.90 16.05 13.18
C HIS A 76 -4.25 15.34 12.93
N PHE A 77 -4.32 14.45 11.95
CA PHE A 77 -5.49 13.59 11.74
C PHE A 77 -5.17 12.12 12.01
N ARG A 78 -6.23 11.33 12.21
CA ARG A 78 -6.12 9.90 12.54
C ARG A 78 -6.38 9.05 11.30
N VAL A 79 -5.66 7.94 11.22
CA VAL A 79 -5.80 6.94 10.16
C VAL A 79 -5.85 5.55 10.75
N ASN A 80 -6.57 4.64 10.10
CA ASN A 80 -6.47 3.22 10.34
C ASN A 80 -5.94 2.55 9.07
N LEU A 81 -4.78 1.89 9.20
CA LEU A 81 -4.12 1.21 8.11
C LEU A 81 -4.88 -0.09 7.81
N PHE A 82 -5.30 -0.24 6.57
CA PHE A 82 -5.88 -1.46 6.05
C PHE A 82 -4.77 -2.24 5.33
N GLU A 83 -4.26 -3.35 5.87
CA GLU A 83 -4.68 -4.01 7.12
C GLU A 83 -3.48 -4.67 7.83
N ALA A 84 -3.73 -5.36 8.96
CA ALA A 84 -2.64 -5.96 9.72
C ALA A 84 -1.94 -7.09 8.96
N TYR A 85 -2.68 -8.12 8.57
CA TYR A 85 -2.12 -9.33 7.94
C TYR A 85 -2.63 -9.49 6.52
N ASP A 86 -1.82 -10.10 5.67
CA ASP A 86 -2.32 -10.60 4.40
C ASP A 86 -3.41 -11.66 4.61
N GLU A 87 -4.45 -11.58 3.80
CA GLU A 87 -5.61 -12.45 3.88
C GLU A 87 -5.76 -13.22 2.57
N GLY A 88 -5.03 -14.33 2.44
CA GLY A 88 -4.93 -15.10 1.19
C GLY A 88 -6.28 -15.51 0.58
N TRP A 89 -7.30 -15.73 1.43
CA TRP A 89 -8.66 -16.08 1.01
C TRP A 89 -9.34 -14.98 0.18
N LYS A 90 -8.99 -13.70 0.36
CA LYS A 90 -9.56 -12.58 -0.42
C LYS A 90 -9.20 -12.66 -1.90
N ARG A 91 -8.14 -13.38 -2.27
CA ARG A 91 -7.72 -13.52 -3.67
C ARG A 91 -8.81 -14.12 -4.56
N GLU A 92 -9.66 -14.97 -4.00
CA GLU A 92 -10.77 -15.60 -4.72
C GLU A 92 -11.91 -14.63 -5.04
N ILE A 93 -12.03 -13.54 -4.28
CA ILE A 93 -13.17 -12.61 -4.32
C ILE A 93 -12.76 -11.26 -4.91
N GLU A 94 -11.61 -10.73 -4.49
CA GLU A 94 -11.09 -9.41 -4.85
C GLU A 94 -9.97 -9.49 -5.91
N GLY A 95 -9.64 -10.71 -6.36
CA GLY A 95 -8.59 -10.96 -7.34
C GLY A 95 -7.17 -10.83 -6.78
N THR A 96 -6.19 -10.74 -7.69
CA THR A 96 -4.76 -10.93 -7.36
C THR A 96 -4.19 -10.04 -6.26
N VAL A 97 -4.77 -8.85 -6.02
CA VAL A 97 -4.30 -7.92 -4.98
C VAL A 97 -4.98 -8.10 -3.63
N GLY A 98 -6.17 -8.73 -3.59
CA GLY A 98 -7.04 -8.74 -2.40
C GLY A 98 -6.37 -9.36 -1.18
N GLY A 99 -5.57 -10.40 -1.37
CA GLY A 99 -4.86 -11.06 -0.27
C GLY A 99 -3.52 -10.47 0.10
N SER A 100 -3.17 -9.26 -0.36
CA SER A 100 -1.81 -8.72 -0.25
C SER A 100 -1.75 -7.31 0.36
N TRP A 101 -2.76 -6.89 1.13
CA TRP A 101 -2.85 -5.56 1.76
C TRP A 101 -2.17 -5.45 3.12
N GLY A 102 -1.86 -6.58 3.76
CA GLY A 102 -1.30 -6.63 5.10
C GLY A 102 0.05 -5.94 5.22
N LEU A 103 0.34 -5.35 6.38
CA LEU A 103 1.71 -4.98 6.77
C LEU A 103 2.56 -6.21 7.09
N PHE A 104 1.91 -7.27 7.58
CA PHE A 104 2.49 -8.55 7.93
C PHE A 104 2.09 -9.63 6.92
N SER A 105 2.98 -10.60 6.67
CA SER A 105 2.64 -11.76 5.85
C SER A 105 1.57 -12.64 6.54
N SER A 106 0.78 -13.35 5.74
CA SER A 106 -0.31 -14.21 6.23
C SER A 106 0.20 -15.36 7.11
N GLU A 107 1.17 -16.11 6.58
CA GLU A 107 1.68 -17.34 7.19
C GLU A 107 2.72 -17.07 8.28
N GLN A 108 3.82 -16.39 7.91
CA GLN A 108 4.95 -16.17 8.83
C GLN A 108 4.68 -15.06 9.84
N ARG A 109 3.64 -14.24 9.63
CA ARG A 109 3.29 -13.10 10.50
C ARG A 109 4.46 -12.14 10.72
N THR A 110 5.33 -12.03 9.73
CA THR A 110 6.49 -11.13 9.76
C THR A 110 6.19 -9.84 9.03
N LEU A 111 6.69 -8.72 9.55
CA LEU A 111 6.57 -7.42 8.90
C LEU A 111 7.26 -7.45 7.53
N LYS A 112 6.57 -6.99 6.49
CA LYS A 112 7.06 -7.07 5.09
C LYS A 112 8.24 -6.15 4.79
N TYR A 113 8.35 -5.03 5.51
CA TYR A 113 9.44 -4.07 5.36
C TYR A 113 9.94 -3.60 6.74
N PRO A 114 10.81 -4.40 7.39
CA PRO A 114 11.43 -4.02 8.65
C PRO A 114 12.25 -2.72 8.53
N ALA A 115 12.25 -1.94 9.61
CA ALA A 115 13.02 -0.69 9.67
C ALA A 115 14.52 -0.96 9.47
N GLY A 116 15.18 -0.08 8.70
CA GLY A 116 16.62 -0.16 8.43
C GLY A 116 17.02 -1.20 7.37
N VAL A 117 16.07 -1.95 6.79
CA VAL A 117 16.33 -2.89 5.70
C VAL A 117 15.93 -2.26 4.36
N PRO A 118 16.79 -2.29 3.32
CA PRO A 118 16.41 -1.85 1.98
C PRO A 118 15.22 -2.65 1.44
N ILE A 119 14.22 -1.93 0.95
CA ILE A 119 13.00 -2.54 0.37
C ILE A 119 13.22 -2.70 -1.12
N SER A 120 12.96 -3.89 -1.65
CA SER A 120 13.14 -4.22 -3.06
C SER A 120 11.93 -4.98 -3.59
N ASN A 121 11.53 -4.68 -4.83
CA ASN A 121 10.54 -5.47 -5.56
C ASN A 121 11.12 -6.82 -6.01
N PHE A 122 12.46 -6.95 -6.00
CA PHE A 122 13.20 -8.14 -6.40
C PHE A 122 14.26 -8.47 -5.34
N PRO A 123 13.89 -9.02 -4.17
CA PRO A 123 14.83 -9.30 -3.09
C PRO A 123 15.91 -10.33 -3.47
N HIS A 124 15.62 -11.21 -4.44
CA HIS A 124 16.51 -12.28 -4.88
C HIS A 124 17.19 -12.02 -6.23
N TRP A 125 17.25 -10.76 -6.69
CA TRP A 125 17.76 -10.41 -8.03
C TRP A 125 19.15 -10.96 -8.34
N LYS A 126 20.05 -11.05 -7.34
CA LYS A 126 21.39 -11.62 -7.52
C LYS A 126 21.36 -13.10 -7.89
N LEU A 127 20.50 -13.88 -7.22
CA LEU A 127 20.32 -15.31 -7.50
C LEU A 127 19.66 -15.51 -8.86
N GLN A 128 18.64 -14.71 -9.16
CA GLN A 128 17.95 -14.74 -10.46
C GLN A 128 18.92 -14.42 -11.60
N MET A 129 19.76 -13.39 -11.44
CA MET A 129 20.81 -13.04 -12.39
C MET A 129 21.83 -14.16 -12.56
N ALA A 130 22.35 -14.72 -11.46
CA ALA A 130 23.32 -15.82 -11.51
C ALA A 130 22.76 -17.06 -12.20
N GLY A 131 21.52 -17.45 -11.89
CA GLY A 131 20.83 -18.55 -12.55
C GLY A 131 20.61 -18.30 -14.04
N GLY A 132 20.22 -17.09 -14.42
CA GLY A 132 20.08 -16.68 -15.83
C GLY A 132 21.40 -16.78 -16.60
N MET A 133 22.51 -16.32 -16.01
CA MET A 133 23.84 -16.42 -16.62
C MET A 133 24.28 -17.88 -16.79
N ALA A 134 24.03 -18.73 -15.80
CA ALA A 134 24.41 -20.15 -15.85
C ALA A 134 23.64 -20.94 -16.93
N LEU A 135 22.34 -20.61 -17.12
CA LEU A 135 21.48 -21.26 -18.12
C LEU A 135 21.64 -20.68 -19.53
N ALA A 136 22.36 -19.57 -19.69
CA ALA A 136 22.63 -18.94 -20.98
C ALA A 136 23.87 -19.54 -21.70
N ILE A 137 24.52 -20.55 -21.11
CA ILE A 137 25.64 -21.33 -21.66
C ILE A 137 25.08 -22.63 -22.23
#